data_AF-C4YMY8-F1
#
_entry.id   AF-C4YMY8-F1
#
_cell.length_a   1.000
_cell.length_b   1.000
_cell.length_c   1.000
_cell.angle_alpha   90.00
_cell.angle_beta   90.00
_cell.angle_gamma   90.00
#
_symmetry.space_group_name_H-M   'P 1'
#
loop_
_entity.id
_entity.type
_entity.pdbx_description
1 polymer ?
#
loop_
_entity_poly.entity_id
_entity_poly.type
_entity_poly.pdbx_seq_one_letter_code
_entity_poly.pdbx_strand_id
1 'polypeptide(L)'
;MSSSLLLLSRTIKHNSIPIKKHLFTFTSTSTSTSRSISTSTSSTCNIIRYYHSQDHININTIDNNNKIDDQILTTAIKYIPEYGFQSQCITKAIKELKYPDSMNSLFTFKKSESNQSLELQLMIHWLKLQRYNLEKYIEKNPTPGSSSSSSTSYEDRLIEFINVRLSYNKPILNQLKTTGISQLILPYNLTQGLNELYLLSDDLAFYSGDESNDFSWYSKRLSIASIYVSSELFMLNDNTKDFELTQRFIKQRVYDLKKLSDGYNNIEQWLGFNGISFINLIKSQLTRG
;
A
#
# COMPACT_ATOMS: atom_id res chain seq x y z
N MET A 1 -71.46 -22.62 10.74
CA MET A 1 -71.73 -21.70 11.86
C MET A 1 -70.41 -21.15 12.36
N SER A 2 -70.31 -19.82 12.40
CA SER A 2 -69.31 -18.96 13.07
C SER A 2 -67.82 -19.24 12.86
N SER A 3 -67.12 -18.46 12.05
CA SER A 3 -66.61 -17.09 12.32
C SER A 3 -65.44 -17.07 13.31
N SER A 4 -64.24 -16.73 12.83
CA SER A 4 -63.55 -15.49 13.24
C SER A 4 -62.17 -15.35 12.58
N LEU A 5 -62.06 -14.26 11.81
CA LEU A 5 -60.84 -13.57 11.42
C LEU A 5 -60.04 -13.12 12.65
N LEU A 6 -58.72 -13.31 12.64
CA LEU A 6 -57.79 -12.41 13.35
C LEU A 6 -56.53 -12.14 12.52
N LEU A 7 -56.37 -10.85 12.24
CA LEU A 7 -55.27 -10.14 11.60
C LEU A 7 -54.09 -9.93 12.58
N LEU A 8 -52.92 -9.60 11.99
CA LEU A 8 -51.82 -8.79 12.55
C LEU A 8 -51.00 -9.47 13.68
N SER A 9 -49.68 -9.42 13.77
CA SER A 9 -48.65 -8.56 13.20
C SER A 9 -47.29 -9.24 13.33
N ARG A 10 -46.45 -9.11 12.31
CA ARG A 10 -45.02 -9.44 12.35
C ARG A 10 -44.28 -8.42 13.22
N THR A 11 -43.57 -8.86 14.25
CA THR A 11 -42.59 -8.02 14.96
C THR A 11 -41.19 -8.33 14.44
N ILE A 12 -40.68 -7.46 13.58
CA ILE A 12 -39.28 -7.43 13.14
C ILE A 12 -38.48 -6.72 14.23
N LYS A 13 -37.56 -7.44 14.89
CA LYS A 13 -36.58 -6.85 15.81
C LYS A 13 -35.52 -6.11 14.99
N HIS A 14 -35.62 -4.79 14.91
CA HIS A 14 -34.55 -3.92 14.46
C HIS A 14 -33.45 -3.86 15.53
N ASN A 15 -32.26 -4.38 15.23
CA ASN A 15 -31.04 -4.06 15.97
C ASN A 15 -30.42 -2.81 15.33
N SER A 16 -30.67 -1.66 15.94
CA SER A 16 -30.04 -0.39 15.61
C SER A 16 -28.61 -0.34 16.18
N ILE A 17 -27.63 -0.19 15.30
CA ILE A 17 -26.22 0.03 15.62
C ILE A 17 -26.03 1.53 15.92
N PRO A 18 -25.34 1.93 17.01
CA PRO A 18 -25.22 3.34 17.38
C PRO A 18 -24.21 4.08 16.49
N ILE A 19 -24.70 5.15 15.86
CA ILE A 19 -23.92 6.15 15.13
C ILE A 19 -23.20 7.03 16.15
N LYS A 20 -21.87 6.89 16.29
CA LYS A 20 -21.04 7.87 17.00
C LYS A 20 -20.92 9.15 16.16
N LYS A 21 -21.69 10.17 16.53
CA LYS A 21 -21.45 11.55 16.12
C LYS A 21 -20.29 12.10 16.97
N HIS A 22 -19.14 12.39 16.36
CA HIS A 22 -18.12 13.20 17.04
C HIS A 22 -18.54 14.67 16.98
N LEU A 23 -19.03 15.17 18.12
CA LEU A 23 -19.18 16.60 18.36
C LEU A 23 -17.80 17.26 18.39
N PHE A 24 -17.66 18.36 17.65
CA PHE A 24 -16.61 19.34 17.84
C PHE A 24 -16.80 20.03 19.19
N THR A 25 -15.89 19.80 20.13
CA THR A 25 -15.74 20.64 21.33
C THR A 25 -14.57 21.59 21.12
N PHE A 26 -14.88 22.84 20.79
CA PHE A 26 -13.95 23.96 20.94
C PHE A 26 -13.78 24.23 22.44
N THR A 27 -12.63 23.88 23.01
CA THR A 27 -12.23 24.38 24.33
C THR A 27 -11.50 25.70 24.16
N SER A 28 -12.16 26.78 24.54
CA SER A 28 -11.58 28.11 24.74
C SER A 28 -10.64 28.09 25.95
N THR A 29 -9.34 28.24 25.71
CA THR A 29 -8.38 28.46 26.80
C THR A 29 -8.36 29.94 27.18
N SER A 30 -8.97 30.23 28.31
CA SER A 30 -8.89 31.50 29.04
C SER A 30 -7.46 31.79 29.48
N THR A 31 -6.96 32.97 29.14
CA THR A 31 -5.74 33.57 29.67
C THR A 31 -5.91 33.90 31.15
N SER A 32 -5.08 33.31 32.00
CA SER A 32 -4.87 33.78 33.37
C SER A 32 -3.37 33.97 33.60
N THR A 33 -2.98 35.22 33.71
CA THR A 33 -1.63 35.64 34.09
C THR A 33 -1.46 35.47 35.60
N SER A 34 -0.58 34.56 36.01
CA SER A 34 0.10 34.66 37.30
C SER A 34 1.59 34.43 37.06
N ARG A 35 2.38 35.49 37.30
CA ARG A 35 3.84 35.45 37.25
C ARG A 35 4.33 34.89 38.59
N SER A 36 4.94 33.72 38.56
CA SER A 36 5.87 33.27 39.61
C SER A 36 7.24 33.05 38.96
N ILE A 37 8.21 33.85 39.34
CA ILE A 37 9.60 33.74 38.89
C ILE A 37 10.26 32.65 39.75
N SER A 38 10.47 31.48 39.15
CA SER A 38 11.34 30.44 39.70
C SER A 38 12.45 30.19 38.69
N THR A 39 13.68 30.51 39.08
CA THR A 39 14.90 30.19 38.35
C THR A 39 15.16 28.69 38.44
N SER A 40 14.62 27.94 37.48
CA SER A 40 14.97 26.53 37.26
C SER A 40 15.90 26.44 36.06
N THR A 41 17.02 25.75 36.25
CA THR A 41 18.01 25.39 35.25
C THR A 41 17.33 24.83 34.00
N SER A 42 17.56 25.50 32.86
CA SER A 42 16.98 25.13 31.57
C SER A 42 17.65 23.87 31.03
N SER A 43 17.15 22.71 31.42
CA SER A 43 17.25 21.51 30.58
C SER A 43 16.41 21.79 29.34
N THR A 44 17.07 22.13 28.24
CA THR A 44 16.43 22.25 26.93
C THR A 44 15.87 20.89 26.57
N CYS A 45 14.56 20.69 26.81
CA CYS A 45 13.82 19.62 26.16
C CYS A 45 13.91 19.89 24.66
N ASN A 46 14.81 19.19 23.97
CA ASN A 46 14.79 19.08 22.52
C ASN A 46 13.54 18.28 22.16
N ILE A 47 12.39 18.94 22.16
CA ILE A 47 11.20 18.44 21.49
C ILE A 47 11.57 18.45 20.00
N ILE A 48 12.01 17.31 19.49
CA ILE A 48 12.18 17.09 18.06
C ILE A 48 10.78 17.23 17.48
N ARG A 49 10.47 18.41 16.94
CA ARG A 49 9.25 18.63 16.19
C ARG A 49 9.44 17.92 14.86
N TYR A 50 8.81 16.77 14.69
CA TYR A 50 8.66 16.17 13.38
C TYR A 50 7.75 17.11 12.56
N TYR A 51 8.31 17.69 11.50
CA TYR A 51 7.57 18.58 10.59
C TYR A 51 6.64 17.82 9.62
N HIS A 52 6.56 16.50 9.77
CA HIS A 52 5.75 15.62 8.93
C HIS A 52 4.69 14.93 9.77
N SER A 53 3.49 14.83 9.21
CA SER A 53 2.41 14.01 9.76
C SER A 53 2.80 12.54 9.69
N GLN A 54 2.62 11.78 10.77
CA GLN A 54 2.68 10.32 10.75
C GLN A 54 1.51 9.68 9.97
N ASP A 55 0.58 10.49 9.47
CA ASP A 55 -0.58 10.00 8.74
C ASP A 55 -0.19 9.57 7.33
N HIS A 56 -0.50 8.31 7.01
CA HIS A 56 -0.40 7.78 5.67
C HIS A 56 -1.56 8.30 4.82
N ILE A 57 -1.28 9.19 3.87
CA ILE A 57 -2.30 9.92 3.10
C ILE A 57 -3.07 8.98 2.14
N ASN A 58 -2.44 7.88 1.72
CA ASN A 58 -2.95 6.98 0.68
C ASN A 58 -3.66 5.73 1.22
N ILE A 59 -4.55 5.88 2.22
CA ILE A 59 -5.34 4.74 2.74
C ILE A 59 -6.25 4.19 1.64
N ASN A 60 -6.19 2.88 1.42
CA ASN A 60 -6.92 2.23 0.33
C ASN A 60 -8.35 1.87 0.77
N THR A 61 -9.28 2.80 0.59
CA THR A 61 -10.69 2.55 0.91
C THR A 61 -11.41 1.88 -0.27
N ILE A 62 -11.53 0.55 -0.24
CA ILE A 62 -12.47 -0.17 -1.12
C ILE A 62 -13.85 -0.10 -0.48
N ASP A 63 -14.69 0.79 -0.99
CA ASP A 63 -16.04 0.99 -0.48
C ASP A 63 -17.05 0.07 -1.16
N ASN A 64 -16.99 -1.21 -0.75
CA ASN A 64 -17.90 -2.24 -1.23
C ASN A 64 -19.36 -2.02 -0.83
N ASN A 65 -19.68 -1.11 0.10
CA ASN A 65 -21.06 -0.94 0.54
C ASN A 65 -21.78 0.16 -0.26
N ASN A 66 -21.06 1.21 -0.67
CA ASN A 66 -21.68 2.36 -1.32
C ASN A 66 -21.61 2.33 -2.85
N LYS A 67 -20.66 1.58 -3.45
CA LYS A 67 -20.47 1.53 -4.91
C LYS A 67 -20.84 0.17 -5.50
N ILE A 68 -21.84 0.17 -6.38
CA ILE A 68 -22.30 -1.04 -7.10
C ILE A 68 -21.18 -1.61 -7.99
N ASP A 69 -20.39 -0.75 -8.65
CA ASP A 69 -19.22 -1.14 -9.44
C ASP A 69 -18.26 -2.04 -8.65
N ASP A 70 -17.90 -1.61 -7.44
CA ASP A 70 -16.90 -2.27 -6.59
C ASP A 70 -17.45 -3.61 -6.06
N GLN A 71 -18.77 -3.68 -5.79
CA GLN A 71 -19.45 -4.93 -5.46
C GLN A 71 -19.37 -5.96 -6.59
N ILE A 72 -19.67 -5.54 -7.82
CA ILE A 72 -19.63 -6.40 -9.00
C ILE A 72 -18.18 -6.81 -9.30
N LEU A 73 -17.21 -5.91 -9.19
CA LEU A 73 -15.79 -6.25 -9.44
C LEU A 73 -15.21 -7.16 -8.36
N THR A 74 -15.57 -6.93 -7.09
CA THR A 74 -15.16 -7.79 -5.97
C THR A 74 -15.71 -9.21 -6.14
N THR A 75 -16.95 -9.34 -6.59
CA THR A 75 -17.53 -10.66 -6.88
C THR A 75 -16.93 -11.28 -8.15
N ALA A 76 -16.69 -10.49 -9.20
CA ALA A 76 -16.04 -10.95 -10.44
C ALA A 76 -14.65 -11.54 -10.22
N ILE A 77 -13.89 -11.01 -9.25
CA ILE A 77 -12.56 -11.51 -8.90
C ILE A 77 -12.55 -13.02 -8.56
N LYS A 78 -13.62 -13.54 -7.95
CA LYS A 78 -13.74 -14.96 -7.60
C LYS A 78 -13.64 -15.88 -8.81
N TYR A 79 -14.05 -15.39 -9.99
CA TYR A 79 -14.10 -16.14 -11.24
C TYR A 79 -12.84 -16.00 -12.09
N ILE A 80 -11.88 -15.16 -11.69
CA ILE A 80 -10.62 -14.95 -12.43
C ILE A 80 -9.83 -16.26 -12.62
N PRO A 81 -9.67 -17.15 -11.63
CA PRO A 81 -8.92 -18.39 -11.83
C PRO A 81 -9.46 -19.26 -12.99
N GLU A 82 -10.79 -19.24 -13.19
CA GLU A 82 -11.48 -20.03 -14.22
C GLU A 82 -11.41 -19.38 -15.61
N TYR A 83 -11.75 -18.10 -15.72
CA TYR A 83 -11.94 -17.41 -17.02
C TYR A 83 -10.81 -16.44 -17.38
N GLY A 84 -9.95 -16.09 -16.43
CA GLY A 84 -8.95 -15.03 -16.58
C GLY A 84 -9.54 -13.64 -16.48
N PHE A 85 -8.76 -12.63 -16.88
CA PHE A 85 -9.19 -11.24 -16.88
C PHE A 85 -10.08 -10.93 -18.08
N GLN A 86 -11.31 -11.45 -18.09
CA GLN A 86 -12.26 -11.33 -19.21
C GLN A 86 -13.63 -10.77 -18.77
N SER A 87 -14.42 -10.33 -19.76
CA SER A 87 -15.80 -9.85 -19.55
C SER A 87 -16.74 -10.88 -18.94
N GLN A 88 -16.47 -12.16 -19.19
CA GLN A 88 -17.27 -13.27 -18.69
C GLN A 88 -17.35 -13.30 -17.15
N CYS A 89 -16.28 -12.89 -16.47
CA CYS A 89 -16.24 -12.77 -15.00
C CYS A 89 -17.29 -11.78 -14.50
N ILE A 90 -17.44 -10.65 -15.18
CA ILE A 90 -18.38 -9.59 -14.80
C ILE A 90 -19.82 -10.03 -15.07
N THR A 91 -20.08 -10.63 -16.24
CA THR A 91 -21.41 -11.17 -16.54
C THR A 91 -21.83 -12.24 -15.54
N LYS A 92 -20.91 -13.11 -15.10
CA LYS A 92 -21.17 -14.09 -14.04
C LYS A 92 -21.45 -13.44 -12.68
N ALA A 93 -20.65 -12.44 -12.31
CA ALA A 93 -20.82 -11.69 -11.06
C ALA A 93 -22.17 -10.97 -10.98
N ILE A 94 -22.60 -10.31 -12.06
CA ILE A 94 -23.93 -9.67 -12.17
C ILE A 94 -25.04 -10.68 -11.93
N LYS A 95 -24.92 -11.88 -12.53
CA LYS A 95 -25.88 -12.98 -12.34
C LYS A 95 -25.87 -13.52 -10.90
N GLU A 96 -24.70 -13.67 -10.28
CA GLU A 96 -24.56 -14.08 -8.86
C GLU A 96 -25.26 -13.07 -7.93
N LEU A 97 -25.07 -11.77 -8.18
CA LEU A 97 -25.68 -10.68 -7.42
C LEU A 97 -27.16 -10.43 -7.74
N LYS A 98 -27.73 -11.16 -8.72
CA LYS A 98 -29.12 -11.00 -9.20
C LYS A 98 -29.42 -9.59 -9.72
N TYR A 99 -28.42 -8.93 -10.29
CA TYR A 99 -28.60 -7.66 -11.00
C TYR A 99 -29.04 -7.89 -12.44
N PRO A 100 -29.71 -6.92 -13.08
CA PRO A 100 -30.09 -7.03 -14.48
C PRO A 100 -28.85 -7.04 -15.39
N ASP A 101 -28.89 -7.81 -16.48
CA ASP A 101 -27.79 -7.91 -17.45
C ASP A 101 -27.42 -6.55 -18.10
N SER A 102 -28.32 -5.57 -18.04
CA SER A 102 -28.06 -4.18 -18.45
C SER A 102 -26.93 -3.51 -17.68
N MET A 103 -26.57 -4.01 -16.49
CA MET A 103 -25.43 -3.51 -15.71
C MET A 103 -24.07 -3.72 -16.40
N ASN A 104 -23.95 -4.60 -17.41
CA ASN A 104 -22.73 -4.67 -18.22
C ASN A 104 -22.42 -3.34 -18.94
N SER A 105 -23.45 -2.52 -19.20
CA SER A 105 -23.27 -1.21 -19.83
C SER A 105 -22.48 -0.23 -18.97
N LEU A 106 -22.62 -0.29 -17.64
CA LEU A 106 -21.88 0.54 -16.67
C LEU A 106 -20.36 0.48 -16.92
N PHE A 107 -19.83 -0.73 -17.10
CA PHE A 107 -18.42 -0.95 -17.36
C PHE A 107 -18.00 -0.51 -18.78
N THR A 108 -18.93 -0.58 -19.73
CA THR A 108 -18.71 -0.08 -21.10
C THR A 108 -18.70 1.46 -21.14
N PHE A 109 -19.55 2.12 -20.37
CA PHE A 109 -19.55 3.58 -20.23
C PHE A 109 -18.26 4.06 -19.57
N LYS A 110 -17.81 3.40 -18.50
CA LYS A 110 -16.56 3.73 -17.82
C LYS A 110 -15.34 3.58 -18.72
N LYS A 111 -15.35 2.58 -19.61
CA LYS A 111 -14.36 2.47 -20.69
C LYS A 111 -14.33 3.72 -21.59
N SER A 112 -15.48 4.31 -21.91
CA SER A 112 -15.56 5.53 -22.72
C SER A 112 -15.01 6.77 -22.00
N GLU A 113 -15.21 6.89 -20.69
CA GLU A 113 -14.76 8.05 -19.91
C GLU A 113 -13.28 7.97 -19.55
N SER A 114 -12.80 6.78 -19.20
CA SER A 114 -11.46 6.57 -18.64
C SER A 114 -10.49 5.86 -19.60
N ASN A 115 -10.92 5.53 -20.82
CA ASN A 115 -10.20 4.70 -21.79
C ASN A 115 -9.74 3.34 -21.24
N GLN A 116 -10.36 2.87 -20.16
CA GLN A 116 -9.99 1.61 -19.51
C GLN A 116 -10.60 0.43 -20.24
N SER A 117 -9.77 -0.52 -20.65
CA SER A 117 -10.27 -1.82 -21.07
C SER A 117 -10.94 -2.52 -19.88
N LEU A 118 -11.88 -3.41 -20.15
CA LEU A 118 -12.62 -4.12 -19.10
C LEU A 118 -11.68 -5.03 -18.30
N GLU A 119 -10.73 -5.62 -19.02
CA GLU A 119 -9.66 -6.46 -18.51
C GLU A 119 -8.75 -5.66 -17.56
N LEU A 120 -8.39 -4.43 -17.95
CA LEU A 120 -7.63 -3.52 -17.10
C LEU A 120 -8.43 -3.12 -15.85
N GLN A 121 -9.72 -2.81 -15.98
CA GLN A 121 -10.54 -2.43 -14.84
C GLN A 121 -10.56 -3.54 -13.78
N LEU A 122 -10.71 -4.80 -14.21
CA LEU A 122 -10.64 -5.96 -13.32
C LEU A 122 -9.24 -6.13 -12.72
N MET A 123 -8.19 -5.94 -13.51
CA MET A 123 -6.80 -6.03 -13.06
C MET A 123 -6.46 -4.95 -12.01
N ILE A 124 -6.80 -3.68 -12.26
CA ILE A 124 -6.61 -2.58 -11.32
C ILE A 124 -7.41 -2.82 -10.05
N HIS A 125 -8.66 -3.27 -10.17
CA HIS A 125 -9.48 -3.59 -8.99
C HIS A 125 -8.86 -4.74 -8.17
N TRP A 126 -8.28 -5.77 -8.81
CA TRP A 126 -7.52 -6.81 -8.12
C TRP A 126 -6.30 -6.23 -7.37
N LEU A 127 -5.49 -5.37 -8.01
CA LEU A 127 -4.33 -4.76 -7.37
C LEU A 127 -4.73 -3.94 -6.13
N LYS A 128 -5.80 -3.16 -6.24
CA LYS A 128 -6.39 -2.42 -5.11
C LYS A 128 -6.84 -3.39 -4.01
N LEU A 129 -7.57 -4.45 -4.35
CA LEU A 129 -8.03 -5.44 -3.37
C LEU A 129 -6.87 -6.07 -2.61
N GLN A 130 -5.78 -6.42 -3.28
CA GLN A 130 -4.63 -7.03 -2.62
C GLN A 130 -3.83 -6.05 -1.76
N ARG A 131 -3.76 -4.76 -2.14
CA ARG A 131 -3.18 -3.73 -1.26
C ARG A 131 -4.03 -3.52 -0.01
N TYR A 132 -5.36 -3.50 -0.15
CA TYR A 132 -6.28 -3.44 1.00
C TYR A 132 -6.17 -4.67 1.92
N ASN A 133 -6.00 -5.87 1.35
CA ASN A 133 -5.76 -7.08 2.15
C ASN A 133 -4.41 -7.05 2.89
N LEU A 134 -3.40 -6.40 2.30
CA LEU A 134 -2.10 -6.20 2.95
C LEU A 134 -2.22 -5.26 4.15
N GLU A 135 -2.91 -4.13 3.99
CA GLU A 135 -3.21 -3.18 5.07
C GLU A 135 -3.93 -3.89 6.24
N LYS A 136 -4.98 -4.66 5.95
CA LYS A 136 -5.67 -5.49 6.96
C LYS A 136 -4.77 -6.51 7.65
N TYR A 137 -3.83 -7.10 6.92
CA TYR A 137 -2.88 -8.04 7.51
C TYR A 137 -1.96 -7.33 8.51
N ILE A 138 -1.53 -6.11 8.19
CA ILE A 138 -0.66 -5.30 9.05
C ILE A 138 -1.42 -4.83 10.30
N GLU A 139 -2.67 -4.37 10.16
CA GLU A 139 -3.52 -4.00 11.30
C GLU A 139 -3.71 -5.17 12.27
N LYS A 140 -3.86 -6.40 11.73
CA LYS A 140 -4.02 -7.62 12.52
C LYS A 140 -2.73 -8.07 13.19
N ASN A 141 -1.58 -7.85 12.56
CA ASN A 141 -0.26 -8.22 13.07
C ASN A 141 0.56 -6.94 13.28
N PRO A 142 0.22 -6.10 14.28
CA PRO A 142 0.95 -4.88 14.53
C PRO A 142 2.41 -5.23 14.80
N THR A 143 3.32 -4.57 14.09
CA THR A 143 4.75 -4.78 14.29
C THR A 143 5.10 -4.51 15.77
N PRO A 144 5.99 -5.32 16.39
CA PRO A 144 6.38 -5.17 17.79
C PRO A 144 7.29 -3.95 17.98
N GLY A 145 6.76 -2.75 17.71
CA GLY A 145 7.44 -1.47 17.88
C GLY A 145 7.02 -0.71 19.15
N SER A 146 6.07 -1.24 19.93
CA SER A 146 5.53 -0.52 21.10
C SER A 146 5.66 -1.26 22.43
N SER A 147 5.96 -2.56 22.46
CA SER A 147 5.88 -3.32 23.73
C SER A 147 6.60 -4.67 23.83
N SER A 148 7.34 -5.17 22.82
CA SER A 148 8.08 -6.45 22.96
C SER A 148 9.46 -6.47 22.30
N SER A 149 10.38 -7.16 22.95
CA SER A 149 11.84 -6.98 22.98
C SER A 149 12.63 -7.57 21.80
N SER A 150 12.11 -7.52 20.58
CA SER A 150 12.88 -7.87 19.37
C SER A 150 12.63 -6.82 18.29
N SER A 151 13.52 -5.83 18.19
CA SER A 151 13.52 -4.87 17.09
C SER A 151 13.79 -5.60 15.77
N THR A 152 12.74 -6.01 15.06
CA THR A 152 12.87 -6.56 13.70
C THR A 152 13.43 -5.48 12.79
N SER A 153 14.47 -5.81 12.04
CA SER A 153 15.11 -4.85 11.13
C SER A 153 14.10 -4.35 10.09
N TYR A 154 14.28 -3.12 9.60
CA TYR A 154 13.46 -2.56 8.51
C TYR A 154 13.35 -3.53 7.33
N GLU A 155 14.46 -4.16 6.97
CA GLU A 155 14.59 -5.11 5.87
C GLU A 155 13.78 -6.37 6.12
N ASP A 156 13.77 -6.90 7.35
CA ASP A 156 13.05 -8.12 7.69
C ASP A 156 11.54 -7.89 7.59
N ARG A 157 11.06 -6.71 8.03
CA ARG A 157 9.65 -6.29 7.87
C ARG A 157 9.27 -6.14 6.40
N LEU A 158 10.13 -5.48 5.61
CA LEU A 158 9.92 -5.32 4.18
C LEU A 158 9.84 -6.67 3.46
N ILE A 159 10.74 -7.61 3.78
CA ILE A 159 10.73 -8.98 3.23
C ILE A 159 9.42 -9.68 3.59
N GLU A 160 8.95 -9.57 4.83
CA GLU A 160 7.67 -10.16 5.26
C GLU A 160 6.50 -9.60 4.43
N PHE A 161 6.36 -8.28 4.33
CA PHE A 161 5.22 -7.67 3.64
C PHE A 161 5.22 -7.97 2.13
N ILE A 162 6.39 -7.98 1.48
CA ILE A 162 6.49 -8.38 0.06
C ILE A 162 6.05 -9.85 -0.10
N ASN A 163 6.51 -10.75 0.79
CA ASN A 163 6.11 -12.16 0.75
C ASN A 163 4.60 -12.35 0.96
N VAL A 164 4.02 -11.65 1.94
CA VAL A 164 2.57 -11.67 2.20
C VAL A 164 1.81 -11.18 0.97
N ARG A 165 2.22 -10.05 0.39
CA ARG A 165 1.58 -9.49 -0.80
C ARG A 165 1.64 -10.45 -2.00
N LEU A 166 2.78 -11.10 -2.22
CA LEU A 166 2.95 -12.08 -3.30
C LEU A 166 2.15 -13.36 -3.05
N SER A 167 1.97 -13.75 -1.78
CA SER A 167 1.17 -14.92 -1.43
C SER A 167 -0.29 -14.82 -1.90
N TYR A 168 -0.82 -13.61 -2.02
CA TYR A 168 -2.16 -13.36 -2.55
C TYR A 168 -2.30 -13.65 -4.05
N ASN A 169 -1.20 -13.68 -4.80
CA ASN A 169 -1.23 -13.96 -6.24
C ASN A 169 -1.32 -15.48 -6.54
N LYS A 170 -1.11 -16.36 -5.56
CA LYS A 170 -1.17 -17.83 -5.69
C LYS A 170 -2.39 -18.36 -6.47
N PRO A 171 -3.65 -17.99 -6.17
CA PRO A 171 -4.82 -18.54 -6.85
C PRO A 171 -4.96 -18.12 -8.31
N ILE A 172 -4.33 -17.02 -8.73
CA ILE A 172 -4.49 -16.45 -10.08
C ILE A 172 -3.19 -16.49 -10.91
N LEU A 173 -2.15 -17.19 -10.44
CA LEU A 173 -0.80 -17.13 -11.02
C LEU A 173 -0.77 -17.43 -12.53
N ASN A 174 -1.51 -18.46 -12.95
CA ASN A 174 -1.60 -18.85 -14.37
C ASN A 174 -2.20 -17.72 -15.23
N GLN A 175 -3.24 -17.07 -14.74
CA GLN A 175 -3.94 -15.99 -15.46
C GLN A 175 -3.15 -14.68 -15.43
N LEU A 176 -2.44 -14.43 -14.33
CA LEU A 176 -1.52 -13.30 -14.19
C LEU A 176 -0.39 -13.39 -15.23
N LYS A 177 0.16 -14.60 -15.43
CA LYS A 177 1.20 -14.90 -16.42
C LYS A 177 0.71 -14.73 -17.86
N THR A 178 -0.48 -15.20 -18.20
CA THR A 178 -0.98 -15.21 -19.59
C THR A 178 -1.56 -13.86 -20.02
N THR A 179 -2.35 -13.23 -19.15
CA THR A 179 -3.17 -12.07 -19.53
C THR A 179 -2.96 -10.86 -18.64
N GLY A 180 -2.85 -11.04 -17.32
CA GLY A 180 -2.81 -9.94 -16.36
C GLY A 180 -1.66 -8.96 -16.59
N ILE A 181 -0.43 -9.46 -16.62
CA ILE A 181 0.77 -8.60 -16.77
C ILE A 181 0.83 -7.97 -18.16
N SER A 182 0.35 -8.66 -19.20
CA SER A 182 0.27 -8.09 -20.55
C SER A 182 -0.61 -6.84 -20.60
N GLN A 183 -1.70 -6.80 -19.83
CA GLN A 183 -2.57 -5.62 -19.76
C GLN A 183 -1.90 -4.43 -19.06
N LEU A 184 -1.02 -4.68 -18.10
CA LEU A 184 -0.31 -3.63 -17.35
C LEU A 184 0.86 -3.02 -18.13
N ILE A 185 1.51 -3.79 -19.01
CA ILE A 185 2.68 -3.33 -19.80
C ILE A 185 2.26 -2.50 -21.01
N LEU A 186 1.01 -2.63 -21.46
CA LEU A 186 0.48 -1.89 -22.61
C LEU A 186 0.64 -0.37 -22.38
N PRO A 187 1.28 0.38 -23.29
CA PRO A 187 1.63 1.80 -23.07
C PRO A 187 0.44 2.69 -22.70
N TYR A 188 -0.74 2.38 -23.24
CA TYR A 188 -1.97 3.12 -22.97
C TYR A 188 -2.58 2.82 -21.59
N ASN A 189 -2.27 1.66 -21.00
CA ASN A 189 -2.72 1.24 -19.67
C ASN A 189 -1.67 1.49 -18.58
N LEU A 190 -0.40 1.69 -18.98
CA LEU A 190 0.78 1.66 -18.12
C LEU A 190 0.70 2.66 -16.97
N THR A 191 0.19 3.86 -17.21
CA THR A 191 0.10 4.93 -16.20
C THR A 191 -0.71 4.51 -14.99
N GLN A 192 -1.79 3.74 -15.20
CA GLN A 192 -2.66 3.28 -14.12
C GLN A 192 -2.00 2.15 -13.33
N GLY A 193 -1.37 1.20 -14.02
CA GLY A 193 -0.61 0.13 -13.38
C GLY A 193 0.56 0.67 -12.54
N LEU A 194 1.29 1.65 -13.08
CA LEU A 194 2.39 2.31 -12.37
C LEU A 194 1.90 3.09 -11.15
N ASN A 195 0.74 3.74 -11.22
CA ASN A 195 0.16 4.42 -10.06
C ASN A 195 -0.14 3.44 -8.92
N GLU A 196 -0.78 2.31 -9.23
CA GLU A 196 -1.06 1.28 -8.20
C GLU A 196 0.22 0.67 -7.63
N LEU A 197 1.25 0.49 -8.46
CA LEU A 197 2.58 0.02 -8.03
C LEU A 197 3.29 1.05 -7.13
N TYR A 198 3.22 2.33 -7.48
CA TYR A 198 3.78 3.41 -6.68
C TYR A 198 3.11 3.47 -5.30
N LEU A 199 1.77 3.43 -5.26
CA LEU A 199 1.02 3.37 -4.00
C LEU A 199 1.41 2.16 -3.17
N LEU A 200 1.54 0.96 -3.79
CA LEU A 200 2.00 -0.22 -3.07
C LEU A 200 3.42 -0.04 -2.48
N SER A 201 4.33 0.58 -3.24
CA SER A 201 5.69 0.85 -2.77
C SER A 201 5.71 1.86 -1.60
N ASP A 202 4.88 2.89 -1.68
CA ASP A 202 4.68 3.88 -0.62
C ASP A 202 4.16 3.23 0.67
N ASP A 203 3.10 2.41 0.56
CA ASP A 203 2.54 1.62 1.66
C ASP A 203 3.62 0.72 2.30
N LEU A 204 4.33 -0.06 1.47
CA LEU A 204 5.38 -0.96 1.96
C LEU A 204 6.49 -0.21 2.70
N ALA A 205 6.93 0.93 2.19
CA ALA A 205 7.93 1.77 2.84
C ALA A 205 7.42 2.31 4.18
N PHE A 206 6.19 2.82 4.21
CA PHE A 206 5.55 3.38 5.39
C PHE A 206 5.37 2.33 6.50
N TYR A 207 4.77 1.18 6.18
CA TYR A 207 4.53 0.11 7.15
C TYR A 207 5.83 -0.56 7.62
N SER A 208 6.86 -0.56 6.79
CA SER A 208 8.19 -1.04 7.19
C SER A 208 8.90 -0.07 8.15
N GLY A 209 8.38 1.15 8.33
CA GLY A 209 8.92 2.17 9.21
C GLY A 209 10.08 2.95 8.60
N ASP A 210 9.98 3.31 7.32
CA ASP A 210 10.99 4.15 6.66
C ASP A 210 10.96 5.59 7.21
N GLU A 211 12.09 6.07 7.73
CA GLU A 211 12.27 7.45 8.21
C GLU A 211 13.09 8.32 7.23
N SER A 212 13.21 7.90 5.97
CA SER A 212 14.00 8.61 4.97
C SER A 212 13.37 9.91 4.51
N ASN A 213 14.22 10.93 4.33
CA ASN A 213 13.83 12.25 3.81
C ASN A 213 14.51 12.55 2.46
N ASP A 214 13.98 13.55 1.76
CA ASP A 214 14.51 14.13 0.52
C ASP A 214 14.74 13.11 -0.62
N PHE A 215 15.96 13.05 -1.18
CA PHE A 215 16.26 12.19 -2.32
C PHE A 215 16.18 10.69 -1.99
N SER A 216 16.60 10.33 -0.77
CA SER A 216 16.59 8.94 -0.29
C SER A 216 15.18 8.34 -0.28
N TRP A 217 14.16 9.17 -0.04
CA TRP A 217 12.74 8.80 -0.06
C TRP A 217 12.29 8.30 -1.45
N TYR A 218 12.69 9.00 -2.51
CA TYR A 218 12.36 8.63 -3.90
C TYR A 218 13.12 7.40 -4.35
N SER A 219 14.43 7.35 -4.07
CA SER A 219 15.27 6.22 -4.44
C SER A 219 14.79 4.93 -3.78
N LYS A 220 14.45 4.97 -2.48
CA LYS A 220 13.92 3.79 -1.76
C LYS A 220 12.62 3.27 -2.36
N ARG A 221 11.64 4.15 -2.64
CA ARG A 221 10.36 3.74 -3.25
C ARG A 221 10.53 3.18 -4.66
N LEU A 222 11.43 3.77 -5.46
CA LEU A 222 11.74 3.23 -6.77
C LEU A 222 12.37 1.84 -6.65
N SER A 223 13.29 1.66 -5.71
CA SER A 223 13.92 0.36 -5.48
C SER A 223 12.94 -0.68 -4.94
N ILE A 224 12.07 -0.35 -3.99
CA ILE A 224 11.03 -1.27 -3.47
C ILE A 224 10.09 -1.70 -4.60
N ALA A 225 9.65 -0.75 -5.45
CA ALA A 225 8.82 -1.06 -6.62
C ALA A 225 9.56 -2.01 -7.58
N SER A 226 10.85 -1.78 -7.84
CA SER A 226 11.68 -2.64 -8.68
C SER A 226 11.86 -4.05 -8.10
N ILE A 227 12.11 -4.15 -6.79
CA ILE A 227 12.20 -5.44 -6.08
C ILE A 227 10.87 -6.18 -6.18
N TYR A 228 9.74 -5.49 -5.96
CA TYR A 228 8.42 -6.09 -6.08
C TYR A 228 8.16 -6.64 -7.49
N VAL A 229 8.34 -5.82 -8.53
CA VAL A 229 8.08 -6.24 -9.92
C VAL A 229 9.00 -7.37 -10.35
N SER A 230 10.29 -7.30 -10.03
CA SER A 230 11.24 -8.38 -10.35
C SER A 230 10.92 -9.68 -9.61
N SER A 231 10.46 -9.59 -8.36
CA SER A 231 10.04 -10.75 -7.57
C SER A 231 8.72 -11.34 -8.07
N GLU A 232 7.77 -10.50 -8.48
CA GLU A 232 6.50 -10.92 -9.09
C GLU A 232 6.77 -11.68 -10.41
N LEU A 233 7.63 -11.16 -11.28
CA LEU A 233 8.04 -11.83 -12.52
C LEU A 233 8.78 -13.15 -12.26
N PHE A 234 9.64 -13.18 -11.24
CA PHE A 234 10.33 -14.40 -10.83
C PHE A 234 9.34 -15.48 -10.36
N MET A 235 8.34 -15.08 -9.57
CA MET A 235 7.28 -15.98 -9.06
C MET A 235 6.48 -16.66 -10.17
N LEU A 236 6.28 -16.01 -11.33
CA LEU A 236 5.54 -16.60 -12.47
C LEU A 236 6.22 -17.82 -13.10
N ASN A 237 7.52 -17.98 -12.87
CA ASN A 237 8.33 -19.08 -13.40
C ASN A 237 8.82 -20.02 -12.30
N ASP A 238 8.52 -19.73 -11.05
CA ASP A 238 8.93 -20.54 -9.90
C ASP A 238 7.93 -21.68 -9.68
N ASN A 239 8.39 -22.91 -9.91
CA ASN A 239 7.64 -24.15 -9.71
C ASN A 239 8.02 -24.86 -8.40
N THR A 240 8.78 -24.21 -7.52
CA THR A 240 9.20 -24.82 -6.25
C THR A 240 8.08 -24.85 -5.22
N LYS A 241 8.19 -25.77 -4.26
CA LYS A 241 7.22 -25.89 -3.17
C LYS A 241 7.17 -24.59 -2.39
N ASP A 242 5.97 -24.06 -2.20
CA ASP A 242 5.70 -22.83 -1.45
C ASP A 242 6.47 -21.58 -1.92
N PHE A 243 7.00 -21.59 -3.15
CA PHE A 243 7.80 -20.51 -3.75
C PHE A 243 9.08 -20.18 -2.95
N GLU A 244 9.77 -21.19 -2.44
CA GLU A 244 11.00 -21.03 -1.65
C GLU A 244 12.08 -20.24 -2.41
N LEU A 245 12.25 -20.47 -3.73
CA LEU A 245 13.21 -19.72 -4.53
C LEU A 245 12.83 -18.24 -4.61
N THR A 246 11.55 -17.93 -4.76
CA THR A 246 11.05 -16.55 -4.77
C THR A 246 11.32 -15.86 -3.43
N GLN A 247 11.05 -16.53 -2.31
CA GLN A 247 11.33 -15.99 -0.98
C GLN A 247 12.83 -15.68 -0.78
N ARG A 248 13.70 -16.60 -1.24
CA ARG A 248 15.15 -16.38 -1.22
C ARG A 248 15.57 -15.22 -2.10
N PHE A 249 14.99 -15.09 -3.30
CA PHE A 249 15.26 -14.00 -4.22
C PHE A 249 14.92 -12.64 -3.60
N ILE A 250 13.74 -12.51 -2.98
CA ILE A 250 13.31 -11.28 -2.28
C ILE A 250 14.31 -10.94 -1.18
N LYS A 251 14.66 -11.91 -0.33
CA LYS A 251 15.62 -11.73 0.76
C LYS A 251 16.97 -11.21 0.24
N GLN A 252 17.49 -11.78 -0.84
CA GLN A 252 18.74 -11.33 -1.46
C GLN A 252 18.62 -9.89 -1.97
N ARG A 253 17.55 -9.56 -2.69
CA ARG A 253 17.36 -8.23 -3.27
C ARG A 253 17.21 -7.12 -2.22
N VAL A 254 16.54 -7.40 -1.11
CA VAL A 254 16.42 -6.44 -0.01
C VAL A 254 17.77 -6.23 0.71
N TYR A 255 18.58 -7.27 0.91
CA TYR A 255 19.92 -7.07 1.47
C TYR A 255 20.88 -6.39 0.50
N ASP A 256 20.75 -6.63 -0.80
CA ASP A 256 21.51 -5.91 -1.82
C ASP A 256 21.19 -4.41 -1.77
N LEU A 257 19.91 -4.05 -1.62
CA LEU A 257 19.48 -2.66 -1.41
C LEU A 257 20.14 -2.03 -0.18
N LYS A 258 20.12 -2.72 0.97
CA LYS A 258 20.79 -2.26 2.20
C LYS A 258 22.27 -1.99 1.95
N LYS A 259 22.97 -2.94 1.32
CA LYS A 259 24.39 -2.82 1.01
C LYS A 259 24.70 -1.65 0.06
N LEU A 260 23.82 -1.40 -0.92
CA LEU A 260 23.95 -0.24 -1.83
C LEU A 260 23.76 1.09 -1.09
N SER A 261 22.77 1.16 -0.19
CA SER A 261 22.54 2.34 0.64
C SER A 261 23.75 2.65 1.52
N ASP A 262 24.31 1.62 2.19
CA ASP A 262 25.49 1.78 3.04
C ASP A 262 26.73 2.15 2.21
N GLY A 263 26.88 1.55 1.02
CA GLY A 263 28.00 1.82 0.11
C GLY A 263 28.01 3.25 -0.42
N TYR A 264 26.84 3.81 -0.76
CA TYR A 264 26.73 5.18 -1.27
C TYR A 264 27.22 6.21 -0.24
N ASN A 265 26.80 6.07 1.02
CA ASN A 265 27.23 6.94 2.11
C ASN A 265 28.77 6.92 2.30
N ASN A 266 29.39 5.75 2.16
CA ASN A 266 30.84 5.61 2.26
C ASN A 266 31.57 6.24 1.07
N ILE A 267 31.00 6.17 -0.15
CA ILE A 267 31.58 6.77 -1.36
C ILE A 267 31.54 8.30 -1.29
N GLU A 268 30.42 8.88 -0.83
CA GLU A 268 30.32 10.34 -0.64
C GLU A 268 31.35 10.85 0.36
N GLN A 269 31.52 10.16 1.49
CA GLN A 269 32.54 10.51 2.49
C GLN A 269 33.96 10.42 1.93
N TRP A 270 34.27 9.36 1.19
CA TRP A 270 35.59 9.19 0.56
C TRP A 270 35.87 10.26 -0.50
N LEU A 271 34.89 10.59 -1.35
CA LEU A 271 35.02 11.65 -2.36
C LEU A 271 35.20 13.03 -1.71
N GLY A 272 34.41 13.33 -0.67
CA GLY A 272 34.52 14.58 0.08
C GLY A 272 35.88 14.74 0.75
N PHE A 273 36.38 13.69 1.40
CA PHE A 273 37.71 13.70 2.04
C PHE A 273 38.83 13.98 1.04
N ASN A 274 38.84 13.28 -0.10
CA ASN A 274 39.85 13.50 -1.12
C ASN A 274 39.72 14.90 -1.76
N GLY A 275 38.50 15.32 -2.11
CA GLY A 275 38.26 16.64 -2.71
C GLY A 275 38.72 17.80 -1.84
N ILE A 276 38.36 17.80 -0.56
CA ILE A 276 38.79 18.85 0.40
C ILE A 276 40.31 18.77 0.62
N SER A 277 40.89 17.58 0.69
CA SER A 277 42.34 17.41 0.84
C SER A 277 43.09 17.96 -0.37
N PHE A 278 42.63 17.70 -1.60
CA PHE A 278 43.22 18.26 -2.81
C PHE A 278 43.10 19.80 -2.86
N ILE A 279 41.94 20.35 -2.50
CA ILE A 279 41.73 21.81 -2.44
C ILE A 279 42.68 22.45 -1.43
N ASN A 280 42.82 21.86 -0.24
CA ASN A 280 43.73 22.36 0.79
C ASN A 280 45.20 22.27 0.36
N LEU A 281 45.56 21.20 -0.36
CA LEU A 281 46.91 21.01 -0.89
C LEU A 281 47.24 22.09 -1.93
N ILE A 282 46.33 22.36 -2.87
CA ILE A 282 46.45 23.42 -3.88
C ILE A 282 46.52 24.80 -3.20
N LYS A 283 45.63 25.08 -2.24
CA LYS A 283 45.63 26.35 -1.50
C LYS A 283 46.94 26.57 -0.75
N SER A 284 47.51 25.53 -0.13
CA SER A 284 48.78 25.64 0.62
C SER A 284 49.98 25.98 -0.28
N GLN A 285 49.97 25.51 -1.53
CA GLN A 285 51.01 25.82 -2.52
C GLN A 285 50.88 27.26 -3.03
N LEU A 286 49.65 27.75 -3.23
CA LEU A 286 49.39 29.12 -3.67
C LEU A 286 49.71 30.17 -2.61
N THR A 287 49.58 29.86 -1.32
CA THR A 287 49.95 30.80 -0.24
C THR A 287 51.46 30.89 0.02
N ARG A 288 52.26 30.04 -0.63
CA ARG A 288 53.72 29.92 -0.41
C ARG A 288 54.57 30.53 -1.54
N GLY A 289 53.94 31.07 -2.58
CA GLY A 289 54.56 31.86 -3.65
C GLY A 289 53.99 33.27 -3.67
#